data_AF-A0A0G0PSH2-F1
#
_entry.id   AF-A0A0G0PSH2-F1
#
_cell.length_a   1.000
_cell.length_b   1.000
_cell.length_c   1.000
_cell.angle_alpha   90.00
_cell.angle_beta   90.00
_cell.angle_gamma   90.00
#
_symmetry.space_group_name_H-M   'P 1'
#
loop_
_entity.id
_entity.type
_entity.pdbx_description
1 polymer ?
#
loop_
_entity_poly.entity_id
_entity_poly.type
_entity_poly.pdbx_seq_one_letter_code
_entity_poly.pdbx_strand_id
1 'polypeptide(L)'
;MDTTSLATTFPFVSSDLSDDKGVMYGINEHNGSLVIFDRFSMPNYNSVVFATAGAGKSYMIKLEAMRSLMLGSEIIVIDPENEYKDLCEAVGGQYVAFGYGEDSKINPFDLSLVEEEGENALNAKILSLHKLFKTMIGEMDPMDESILDRAIMDAYKMKGITPDPESQSKEPPLIEDLYKSLIGMEDPKAQMLAARFEKFIKGSFAGIFNQKTTINLENSFVVFGVRNLEEALRPLAMHVILDYIWTVVKKTLKKRILVVDEAWYMMQYPDSASFLRGIVKRGRKYYLGVTTITQDVDDFLETPFGKEIVTNSSIQILLKQHSAAIDKVGEIFYLSEGEKQLLLAADKGEGIFFAGQNHVAIKVIASEEEDRLISSNPEEILKWKNLAAEAAKKEVVPSQGVEQNTFDQEAAINKLNENQTSEVDSEKVVEAKVVENKKPVDVPAKEEVVEKAEVKVEEEDEVVEVEDVLSRRIREMEEAEKLKLDEHQKNQESEQKEKQAAEEAKNKLSGEFTNFGAQNSGLPKYQDLFKSPAGGGGGKLPPLPPLPKFEPIIPQPPQLAKKPEPVLGENPNIEVKKTTEPVKNESKNPVANKDMKPDTYDKLFGNGIV
;
A
#
# COMPACT_ATOMS: atom_id res chain seq x y z
N MET A 1 17.24 49.47 -8.05
CA MET A 1 16.76 48.09 -8.25
C MET A 1 15.61 47.87 -7.29
N ASP A 2 14.49 47.36 -7.77
CA ASP A 2 13.43 46.86 -6.90
C ASP A 2 13.85 45.50 -6.30
N THR A 3 13.15 45.05 -5.25
CA THR A 3 13.49 43.82 -4.52
C THR A 3 13.49 42.59 -5.44
N THR A 4 12.62 42.59 -6.46
CA THR A 4 12.50 41.54 -7.48
C THR A 4 13.70 41.47 -8.42
N SER A 5 14.22 42.64 -8.85
CA SER A 5 15.45 42.73 -9.65
C SER A 5 16.69 42.38 -8.83
N LEU A 6 16.66 42.62 -7.51
CA LEU A 6 17.75 42.27 -6.61
C LEU A 6 17.79 40.76 -6.32
N ALA A 7 16.62 40.12 -6.17
CA ALA A 7 16.47 38.68 -6.00
C ALA A 7 16.95 37.87 -7.24
N THR A 8 16.76 38.39 -8.45
CA THR A 8 17.28 37.76 -9.69
C THR A 8 18.81 37.78 -9.81
N THR A 9 19.49 38.61 -9.02
CA THR A 9 20.96 38.67 -8.93
C THR A 9 21.55 37.59 -8.03
N PHE A 10 20.72 36.92 -7.22
CA PHE A 10 21.08 35.80 -6.34
C PHE A 10 20.28 34.54 -6.72
N PRO A 11 20.58 33.89 -7.86
CA PRO A 11 19.87 32.69 -8.33
C PRO A 11 20.10 31.44 -7.45
N PHE A 12 20.78 31.57 -6.31
CA PHE A 12 21.23 30.47 -5.45
C PHE A 12 20.71 30.52 -4.01
N VAL A 13 19.69 31.33 -3.71
CA VAL A 13 18.97 31.14 -2.45
C VAL A 13 17.98 29.99 -2.66
N SER A 14 18.53 28.77 -2.75
CA SER A 14 17.71 27.57 -2.58
C SER A 14 17.07 27.67 -1.21
N SER A 15 15.75 27.55 -1.12
CA SER A 15 15.12 27.29 0.16
C SER A 15 15.71 25.99 0.71
N ASP A 16 16.43 26.07 1.82
CA ASP A 16 16.84 24.87 2.54
C ASP A 16 15.58 24.23 3.10
N LEU A 17 15.10 23.19 2.43
CA LEU A 17 14.01 22.33 2.89
C LEU A 17 14.59 21.26 3.82
N SER A 18 15.25 21.72 4.88
CA SER A 18 15.79 20.86 5.92
C SER A 18 15.35 21.38 7.27
N ASP A 19 14.66 20.53 8.03
CA ASP A 19 14.40 20.71 9.44
C ASP A 19 15.54 20.11 10.27
N ASP A 20 15.65 20.49 11.55
CA ASP A 20 16.65 19.94 12.49
C ASP A 20 16.24 18.54 13.01
N LYS A 21 15.00 18.14 12.73
CA LYS A 21 14.37 16.90 13.21
C LYS A 21 13.53 16.26 12.12
N GLY A 22 13.34 14.95 12.25
CA GLY A 22 12.45 14.18 11.40
C GLY A 22 13.18 13.15 10.56
N VAL A 23 12.53 12.72 9.49
CA VAL A 23 13.03 11.69 8.59
C VAL A 23 13.89 12.35 7.51
N MET A 24 15.07 11.79 7.29
CA MET A 24 15.86 12.11 6.10
C MET A 24 15.17 11.47 4.90
N TYR A 25 14.78 12.25 3.89
CA TYR A 25 14.13 11.74 2.67
C TYR A 25 15.14 11.56 1.53
N GLY A 26 16.21 12.36 1.52
CA GLY A 26 17.22 12.32 0.47
C GLY A 26 18.14 13.52 0.50
N ILE A 27 18.76 13.81 -0.64
CA ILE A 27 19.57 15.01 -0.87
C ILE A 27 18.93 15.90 -1.92
N ASN A 28 19.10 17.20 -1.77
CA ASN A 28 18.70 18.18 -2.78
C ASN A 28 19.70 18.11 -3.95
N GLU A 29 19.20 17.90 -5.16
CA GLU A 29 20.06 17.70 -6.34
C GLU A 29 20.82 18.97 -6.76
N HIS A 30 20.31 20.14 -6.40
CA HIS A 30 20.92 21.41 -6.82
C HIS A 30 22.12 21.82 -5.97
N ASN A 31 22.06 21.56 -4.66
CA ASN A 31 23.07 22.06 -3.71
C ASN A 31 23.68 20.96 -2.83
N GLY A 32 23.19 19.72 -2.91
CA GLY A 32 23.66 18.58 -2.12
C GLY A 32 23.27 18.61 -0.64
N SER A 33 22.42 19.54 -0.20
CA SER A 33 21.97 19.60 1.19
C SER A 33 21.01 18.45 1.52
N LEU A 34 20.95 18.07 2.80
CA LEU A 34 20.04 17.02 3.24
C LEU A 34 18.60 17.54 3.21
N VAL A 35 17.67 16.69 2.77
CA VAL A 35 16.23 16.95 2.88
C VAL A 35 15.74 16.16 4.10
N ILE A 36 15.74 16.80 5.27
CA ILE A 36 15.25 16.24 6.53
C ILE A 36 13.93 16.91 6.89
N PHE A 37 12.92 16.11 7.24
CA PHE A 37 11.59 16.66 7.48
C PHE A 37 10.78 15.84 8.49
N ASP A 38 10.18 16.50 9.50
CA ASP A 38 9.19 15.89 10.39
C ASP A 38 7.78 16.12 9.85
N ARG A 39 7.18 15.09 9.23
CA ARG A 39 5.80 15.19 8.73
C ARG A 39 4.77 15.50 9.81
N PHE A 40 5.04 15.22 11.09
CA PHE A 40 4.11 15.52 12.19
C PHE A 40 4.16 16.98 12.66
N SER A 41 5.09 17.79 12.15
CA SER A 41 5.12 19.24 12.38
C SER A 41 4.17 20.01 11.46
N MET A 42 3.66 19.37 10.41
CA MET A 42 2.87 20.00 9.35
C MET A 42 1.39 20.23 9.70
N PRO A 43 0.69 21.12 8.95
CA PRO A 43 -0.75 21.34 9.10
C PRO A 43 -1.62 20.09 8.84
N ASN A 44 -1.14 19.12 8.10
CA ASN A 44 -1.64 17.75 8.14
C ASN A 44 -0.47 16.80 7.96
N TYR A 45 -0.65 15.53 8.32
CA TYR A 45 0.44 14.55 8.32
C TYR A 45 0.43 13.71 7.04
N ASN A 46 -0.40 14.06 6.06
CA ASN A 46 -0.65 13.21 4.90
C ASN A 46 0.41 13.45 3.81
N SER A 47 0.68 12.39 3.06
CA SER A 47 1.59 12.39 1.92
C SER A 47 0.89 11.77 0.71
N VAL A 48 1.18 12.28 -0.48
CA VAL A 48 0.80 11.64 -1.74
C VAL A 48 2.05 11.38 -2.57
N VAL A 49 2.15 10.17 -3.13
CA VAL A 49 3.31 9.75 -3.93
C VAL A 49 2.85 9.25 -5.29
N PHE A 50 3.28 9.93 -6.35
CA PHE A 50 3.04 9.55 -7.75
C PHE A 50 4.36 9.19 -8.42
N ALA A 51 4.38 8.04 -9.08
CA ALA A 51 5.60 7.48 -9.68
C ALA A 51 5.25 6.43 -10.74
N THR A 52 5.97 6.39 -11.85
CA THR A 52 5.87 5.26 -12.79
C THR A 52 6.48 3.97 -12.22
N ALA A 53 6.10 2.82 -12.77
CA ALA A 53 6.70 1.53 -12.43
C ALA A 53 8.23 1.58 -12.51
N GLY A 54 8.91 1.10 -11.47
CA GLY A 54 10.38 1.08 -11.41
C GLY A 54 11.05 2.41 -11.07
N ALA A 55 10.32 3.51 -10.87
CA ALA A 55 10.88 4.82 -10.53
C ALA A 55 11.47 4.93 -9.11
N GLY A 56 11.36 3.89 -8.27
CA GLY A 56 11.87 3.88 -6.89
C GLY A 56 10.82 4.24 -5.82
N LYS A 57 9.53 4.22 -6.19
CA LYS A 57 8.37 4.46 -5.31
C LYS A 57 8.43 3.66 -4.00
N SER A 58 8.40 2.34 -4.11
CA SER A 58 8.36 1.43 -2.96
C SER A 58 9.64 1.50 -2.14
N TYR A 59 10.78 1.74 -2.79
CA TYR A 59 12.07 1.95 -2.11
C TYR A 59 12.02 3.16 -1.18
N MET A 60 11.57 4.32 -1.71
CA MET A 60 11.45 5.55 -0.94
C MET A 60 10.47 5.41 0.24
N ILE A 61 9.31 4.77 0.02
CA ILE A 61 8.30 4.60 1.07
C ILE A 61 8.76 3.63 2.15
N LYS A 62 9.40 2.52 1.80
CA LYS A 62 10.00 1.59 2.76
C LYS A 62 11.06 2.28 3.61
N LEU A 63 11.86 3.14 2.99
CA LEU A 63 12.86 3.94 3.70
C LEU A 63 12.22 4.93 4.66
N GLU A 64 11.19 5.66 4.24
CA GLU A 64 10.40 6.54 5.11
C GLU A 64 9.78 5.75 6.28
N ALA A 65 9.16 4.62 5.99
CA ALA A 65 8.48 3.78 6.97
C ALA A 65 9.46 3.26 8.04
N MET A 66 10.60 2.72 7.62
CA MET A 66 11.64 2.23 8.52
C MET A 66 12.24 3.36 9.38
N ARG A 67 12.60 4.49 8.77
CA ARG A 67 13.14 5.65 9.51
C ARG A 67 12.09 6.23 10.48
N SER A 68 10.82 6.25 10.09
CA SER A 68 9.72 6.70 10.96
C SER A 68 9.48 5.75 12.13
N LEU A 69 9.62 4.44 11.90
CA LEU A 69 9.57 3.42 12.95
C LEU A 69 10.70 3.64 13.98
N MET A 70 11.92 3.92 13.53
CA MET A 70 13.06 4.26 14.41
C MET A 70 12.81 5.53 15.23
N LEU A 71 12.01 6.47 14.72
CA LEU A 71 11.58 7.68 15.43
C LEU A 71 10.32 7.47 16.30
N GLY A 72 9.85 6.23 16.44
CA GLY A 72 8.77 5.84 17.35
C GLY A 72 7.35 5.99 16.81
N SER A 73 7.19 6.09 15.49
CA SER A 73 5.86 6.06 14.85
C SER A 73 5.48 4.62 14.52
N GLU A 74 4.21 4.24 14.76
CA GLU A 74 3.70 2.92 14.32
C GLU A 74 3.37 3.00 12.82
N ILE A 75 3.71 1.96 12.07
CA ILE A 75 3.50 1.89 10.62
C ILE A 75 2.43 0.85 10.33
N ILE A 76 1.46 1.22 9.50
CA ILE A 76 0.43 0.34 8.99
C ILE A 76 0.47 0.43 7.47
N VAL A 77 0.57 -0.69 6.77
CA VAL A 77 0.62 -0.73 5.30
C VAL A 77 -0.53 -1.58 4.77
N ILE A 78 -1.20 -1.10 3.73
CA ILE A 78 -2.11 -1.90 2.91
C ILE A 78 -1.38 -2.17 1.59
N ASP A 79 -1.11 -3.44 1.33
CA ASP A 79 -0.16 -3.90 0.31
C ASP A 79 -0.85 -4.89 -0.65
N PRO A 80 -1.30 -4.43 -1.82
CA PRO A 80 -1.91 -5.28 -2.84
C PRO A 80 -0.89 -6.10 -3.65
N GLU A 81 0.39 -5.73 -3.65
CA GLU A 81 1.43 -6.35 -4.49
C GLU A 81 2.39 -7.26 -3.71
N ASN A 82 2.30 -7.25 -2.39
CA ASN A 82 3.16 -7.98 -1.46
C ASN A 82 4.62 -7.48 -1.47
N GLU A 83 4.82 -6.18 -1.62
CA GLU A 83 6.14 -5.56 -1.62
C GLU A 83 6.72 -5.33 -0.23
N TYR A 84 5.90 -5.25 0.82
CA TYR A 84 6.33 -4.87 2.17
C TYR A 84 6.54 -6.05 3.11
N LYS A 85 6.27 -7.28 2.65
CA LYS A 85 6.39 -8.49 3.47
C LYS A 85 7.80 -8.70 4.02
N ASP A 86 8.82 -8.66 3.16
CA ASP A 86 10.20 -8.92 3.57
C ASP A 86 10.69 -7.88 4.59
N LEU A 87 10.33 -6.60 4.39
CA LEU A 87 10.63 -5.54 5.35
C LEU A 87 9.89 -5.77 6.67
N CYS A 88 8.61 -6.14 6.62
CA CYS A 88 7.80 -6.43 7.79
C CYS A 88 8.44 -7.54 8.63
N GLU A 89 8.86 -8.65 8.02
CA GLU A 89 9.55 -9.74 8.72
C GLU A 89 10.89 -9.29 9.30
N ALA A 90 11.67 -8.50 8.54
CA ALA A 90 12.98 -8.03 8.98
C ALA A 90 12.94 -7.09 10.20
N VAL A 91 11.87 -6.30 10.35
CA VAL A 91 11.69 -5.40 11.51
C VAL A 91 10.91 -6.03 12.67
N GLY A 92 10.59 -7.33 12.59
CA GLY A 92 9.77 -8.02 13.60
C GLY A 92 8.30 -7.57 13.61
N GLY A 93 7.82 -7.10 12.46
CA GLY A 93 6.45 -6.68 12.23
C GLY A 93 5.46 -7.84 12.14
N GLN A 94 4.18 -7.50 11.98
CA GLN A 94 3.09 -8.45 11.79
C GLN A 94 2.56 -8.36 10.35
N TYR A 95 2.77 -9.43 9.58
CA TYR A 95 2.17 -9.58 8.26
C TYR A 95 0.81 -10.29 8.38
N VAL A 96 -0.23 -9.66 7.84
CA VAL A 96 -1.63 -10.13 7.88
C VAL A 96 -2.08 -10.40 6.45
N ALA A 97 -2.13 -11.68 6.07
CA ALA A 97 -2.55 -12.11 4.74
C ALA A 97 -4.08 -12.19 4.63
N PHE A 98 -4.66 -11.59 3.59
CA PHE A 98 -6.07 -11.71 3.24
C PHE A 98 -6.23 -12.57 2.00
N GLY A 99 -7.10 -13.57 2.10
CA GLY A 99 -7.31 -14.56 1.05
C GLY A 99 -8.28 -15.65 1.47
N TYR A 100 -8.56 -16.55 0.54
CA TYR A 100 -9.28 -17.79 0.83
C TYR A 100 -8.40 -18.72 1.67
N GLY A 101 -8.95 -19.26 2.75
CA GLY A 101 -8.22 -20.17 3.64
C GLY A 101 -7.21 -19.50 4.60
N GLU A 102 -7.00 -18.19 4.51
CA GLU A 102 -6.18 -17.46 5.48
C GLU A 102 -6.88 -17.37 6.84
N ASP A 103 -6.15 -17.44 7.95
CA ASP A 103 -6.71 -17.35 9.32
C ASP A 103 -7.09 -15.92 9.72
N SER A 104 -6.50 -14.93 9.06
CA SER A 104 -6.72 -13.52 9.34
C SER A 104 -8.05 -13.07 8.77
N LYS A 105 -8.93 -12.57 9.65
CA LYS A 105 -10.28 -12.11 9.31
C LYS A 105 -10.58 -10.78 9.99
N ILE A 106 -11.41 -9.99 9.34
CA ILE A 106 -11.98 -8.74 9.87
C ILE A 106 -13.49 -8.83 9.71
N ASN A 107 -14.21 -8.61 10.79
CA ASN A 107 -15.65 -8.43 10.79
C ASN A 107 -16.00 -6.98 10.40
N PRO A 108 -16.69 -6.75 9.27
CA PRO A 108 -17.11 -5.42 8.90
C PRO A 108 -18.07 -4.76 9.88
N PHE A 109 -18.72 -5.49 10.80
CA PHE A 109 -19.64 -4.94 11.80
C PHE A 109 -18.97 -4.52 13.11
N ASP A 110 -17.64 -4.61 13.23
CA ASP A 110 -16.96 -4.20 14.45
C ASP A 110 -17.19 -2.71 14.78
N LEU A 111 -17.56 -2.44 16.04
CA LEU A 111 -17.83 -1.10 16.53
C LEU A 111 -16.59 -0.45 17.16
N SER A 112 -16.49 0.86 16.97
CA SER A 112 -15.59 1.71 17.75
C SER A 112 -16.21 1.94 19.11
N LEU A 113 -15.59 1.41 20.16
CA LEU A 113 -16.00 1.67 21.55
C LEU A 113 -15.61 3.07 22.05
N VAL A 114 -15.00 3.89 21.20
CA VAL A 114 -14.66 5.28 21.51
C VAL A 114 -15.90 6.14 21.36
N GLU A 115 -16.35 6.72 22.47
CA GLU A 115 -17.39 7.73 22.49
C GLU A 115 -16.82 9.07 22.03
N GLU A 116 -17.46 9.68 21.04
CA GLU A 116 -17.21 11.07 20.65
C GLU A 116 -18.43 11.91 21.03
N GLU A 117 -18.20 13.08 21.63
CA GLU A 117 -19.29 13.96 22.05
C GLU A 117 -20.21 14.29 20.86
N GLY A 118 -21.47 13.85 20.95
CA GLY A 118 -22.48 14.09 19.92
C GLY A 118 -22.51 13.09 18.76
N GLU A 119 -21.61 12.10 18.72
CA GLU A 119 -21.65 11.02 17.72
C GLU A 119 -22.07 9.68 18.35
N ASN A 120 -23.06 9.02 17.75
CA ASN A 120 -23.43 7.66 18.12
C ASN A 120 -22.61 6.67 17.27
N ALA A 121 -21.76 5.86 17.90
CA ALA A 121 -20.85 4.95 17.20
C ALA A 121 -21.59 3.90 16.36
N LEU A 122 -22.75 3.39 16.83
CA LEU A 122 -23.59 2.49 16.05
C LEU A 122 -24.12 3.18 14.78
N ASN A 123 -24.64 4.40 14.88
CA ASN A 123 -25.14 5.13 13.70
C ASN A 123 -24.01 5.42 12.69
N ALA A 124 -22.84 5.86 13.17
CA ALA A 124 -21.68 6.06 12.32
C ALA A 124 -21.25 4.77 11.60
N LYS A 125 -21.34 3.64 12.32
CA LYS A 125 -21.04 2.32 11.75
C LYS A 125 -22.06 1.88 10.72
N ILE A 126 -23.36 2.06 10.97
CA ILE A 126 -24.43 1.76 10.00
C ILE A 126 -24.18 2.52 8.69
N LEU A 127 -23.84 3.82 8.77
CA LEU A 127 -23.49 4.62 7.60
C LEU A 127 -22.23 4.11 6.87
N SER A 128 -21.22 3.60 7.59
CA SER A 128 -20.04 2.95 6.99
C SER A 128 -20.43 1.66 6.26
N LEU A 129 -21.27 0.83 6.90
CA LEU A 129 -21.78 -0.42 6.33
C LEU A 129 -22.62 -0.21 5.08
N HIS A 130 -23.43 0.86 5.00
CA HIS A 130 -24.14 1.21 3.77
C HIS A 130 -23.21 1.42 2.58
N LYS A 131 -22.11 2.17 2.78
CA LYS A 131 -21.09 2.42 1.74
C LYS A 131 -20.39 1.13 1.32
N LEU A 132 -20.03 0.30 2.30
CA LEU A 132 -19.42 -0.99 2.06
C LEU A 132 -20.36 -1.90 1.27
N PHE A 133 -21.61 -2.02 1.70
CA PHE A 133 -22.57 -2.93 1.08
C PHE A 133 -23.00 -2.45 -0.30
N LYS A 134 -23.14 -1.14 -0.53
CA LYS A 134 -23.29 -0.60 -1.88
C LYS A 134 -22.15 -1.05 -2.80
N THR A 135 -20.92 -1.03 -2.32
CA THR A 135 -19.75 -1.54 -3.06
C THR A 135 -19.83 -3.07 -3.27
N MET A 136 -20.33 -3.84 -2.29
CA MET A 136 -20.45 -5.30 -2.35
C MET A 136 -21.54 -5.82 -3.31
N ILE A 137 -22.74 -5.23 -3.24
CA ILE A 137 -23.96 -5.75 -3.90
C ILE A 137 -24.46 -4.86 -5.04
N GLY A 138 -23.74 -3.79 -5.36
CA GLY A 138 -24.00 -2.89 -6.48
C GLY A 138 -25.04 -1.81 -6.15
N GLU A 139 -25.56 -1.17 -7.20
CA GLU A 139 -26.53 -0.08 -7.07
C GLU A 139 -27.78 -0.49 -6.28
N MET A 140 -28.24 0.44 -5.46
CA MET A 140 -29.40 0.32 -4.58
C MET A 140 -30.32 1.51 -4.84
N ASP A 141 -31.62 1.26 -4.96
CA ASP A 141 -32.61 2.32 -4.97
C ASP A 141 -32.92 2.81 -3.52
N PRO A 142 -33.59 3.96 -3.33
CA PRO A 142 -33.88 4.46 -1.98
C PRO A 142 -34.70 3.52 -1.09
N MET A 143 -35.48 2.61 -1.70
CA MET A 143 -36.22 1.60 -0.94
C MET A 143 -35.27 0.47 -0.49
N ASP A 144 -34.35 0.04 -1.35
CA ASP A 144 -33.31 -0.94 -1.02
C ASP A 144 -32.43 -0.41 0.13
N GLU A 145 -32.03 0.87 0.08
CA GLU A 145 -31.30 1.53 1.17
C GLU A 145 -32.09 1.52 2.49
N SER A 146 -33.39 1.82 2.46
CA SER A 146 -34.27 1.79 3.64
C SER A 146 -34.46 0.37 4.21
N ILE A 147 -34.56 -0.64 3.34
CA ILE A 147 -34.62 -2.05 3.75
C ILE A 147 -33.30 -2.48 4.39
N LEU A 148 -32.18 -2.14 3.76
CA LEU A 148 -30.84 -2.45 4.26
C LEU A 148 -30.60 -1.80 5.64
N ASP A 149 -30.99 -0.54 5.80
CA ASP A 149 -30.84 0.19 7.06
C ASP A 149 -31.56 -0.51 8.22
N ARG A 150 -32.84 -0.87 8.01
CA ARG A 150 -33.62 -1.64 8.98
C ARG A 150 -32.98 -2.98 9.27
N ALA A 151 -32.47 -3.68 8.26
CA ALA A 151 -31.90 -5.01 8.42
C ALA A 151 -30.56 -4.99 9.18
N ILE A 152 -29.74 -3.97 8.97
CA ILE A 152 -28.52 -3.76 9.75
C ILE A 152 -28.89 -3.48 11.22
N MET A 153 -29.85 -2.59 11.47
CA MET A 153 -30.31 -2.30 12.83
C MET A 153 -30.86 -3.54 13.54
N ASP A 154 -31.69 -4.32 12.85
CA ASP A 154 -32.24 -5.57 13.38
C ASP A 154 -31.14 -6.60 13.66
N ALA A 155 -30.13 -6.73 12.80
CA ALA A 155 -28.99 -7.61 13.03
C ALA A 155 -28.19 -7.23 14.31
N TYR A 156 -27.93 -5.93 14.54
CA TYR A 156 -27.33 -5.48 15.81
C TYR A 156 -28.25 -5.74 17.00
N LYS A 157 -29.55 -5.48 16.85
CA LYS A 157 -30.54 -5.70 17.91
C LYS A 157 -30.65 -7.17 18.30
N MET A 158 -30.52 -8.10 17.36
CA MET A 158 -30.47 -9.55 17.63
C MET A 158 -29.25 -9.94 18.48
N LYS A 159 -28.14 -9.21 18.39
CA LYS A 159 -26.98 -9.34 19.30
C LYS A 159 -27.12 -8.53 20.59
N GLY A 160 -28.26 -7.86 20.79
CA GLY A 160 -28.53 -7.01 21.94
C GLY A 160 -27.74 -5.71 21.94
N ILE A 161 -27.26 -5.26 20.78
CA ILE A 161 -26.57 -3.98 20.57
C ILE A 161 -27.61 -2.95 20.12
N THR A 162 -27.60 -1.79 20.75
CA THR A 162 -28.55 -0.70 20.53
C THR A 162 -27.81 0.65 20.51
N PRO A 163 -28.50 1.77 20.24
CA PRO A 163 -27.87 3.09 20.33
C PRO A 163 -27.30 3.42 21.71
N ASP A 164 -27.70 2.71 22.77
CA ASP A 164 -27.12 2.82 24.10
C ASP A 164 -25.65 2.34 24.13
N PRO A 165 -24.66 3.19 24.46
CA PRO A 165 -23.25 2.83 24.44
C PRO A 165 -22.88 1.62 25.30
N GLU A 166 -23.55 1.40 26.44
CA GLU A 166 -23.27 0.25 27.31
C GLU A 166 -23.49 -1.09 26.59
N SER A 167 -24.42 -1.12 25.65
CA SER A 167 -24.76 -2.31 24.87
C SER A 167 -23.76 -2.63 23.74
N GLN A 168 -22.90 -1.69 23.37
CA GLN A 168 -22.03 -1.76 22.17
C GLN A 168 -20.73 -2.56 22.40
N SER A 169 -20.48 -3.00 23.63
CA SER A 169 -19.37 -3.90 23.99
C SER A 169 -19.63 -5.38 23.66
N LYS A 170 -20.86 -5.72 23.28
CA LYS A 170 -21.27 -7.09 22.93
C LYS A 170 -20.70 -7.52 21.58
N GLU A 171 -20.72 -8.83 21.33
CA GLU A 171 -20.26 -9.39 20.07
C GLU A 171 -21.10 -8.84 18.89
N PRO A 172 -20.48 -8.17 17.90
CA PRO A 172 -21.19 -7.61 16.76
C PRO A 172 -21.75 -8.71 15.84
N PRO A 173 -22.77 -8.39 15.02
CA PRO A 173 -23.31 -9.32 14.04
C PRO A 173 -22.31 -9.65 12.93
N LEU A 174 -22.62 -10.68 12.15
CA LEU A 174 -21.94 -11.02 10.91
C LEU A 174 -22.84 -10.74 9.69
N ILE A 175 -22.28 -10.84 8.48
CA ILE A 175 -23.07 -10.71 7.23
C ILE A 175 -24.20 -11.74 7.19
N GLU A 176 -23.99 -12.93 7.77
CA GLU A 176 -25.02 -13.95 7.89
C GLU A 176 -26.20 -13.52 8.78
N ASP A 177 -25.95 -12.75 9.85
CA ASP A 177 -27.02 -12.21 10.70
C ASP A 177 -27.82 -11.15 9.94
N LEU A 178 -27.17 -10.31 9.13
CA LEU A 178 -27.85 -9.38 8.21
C LEU A 178 -28.71 -10.14 7.19
N TYR A 179 -28.19 -11.20 6.59
CA TYR A 179 -28.93 -12.04 5.65
C TYR A 179 -30.18 -12.65 6.29
N LYS A 180 -30.06 -13.20 7.51
CA LYS A 180 -31.21 -13.70 8.29
C LYS A 180 -32.23 -12.59 8.57
N SER A 181 -31.76 -11.40 8.91
CA SER A 181 -32.63 -10.24 9.12
C SER A 181 -33.40 -9.87 7.87
N LEU A 182 -32.77 -9.85 6.69
CA LEU A 182 -33.42 -9.52 5.42
C LEU A 182 -34.49 -10.56 5.04
N ILE A 183 -34.21 -11.84 5.21
CA ILE A 183 -35.18 -12.91 4.92
C ILE A 183 -36.39 -12.85 5.86
N GLY A 184 -36.17 -12.47 7.13
CA GLY A 184 -37.22 -12.36 8.14
C GLY A 184 -38.22 -11.22 7.94
N MET A 185 -37.97 -10.28 7.01
CA MET A 185 -38.83 -9.10 6.83
C MET A 185 -40.14 -9.35 6.07
N GLU A 186 -40.37 -10.56 5.55
CA GLU A 186 -41.54 -10.91 4.71
C GLU A 186 -41.77 -9.94 3.52
N ASP A 187 -40.72 -9.25 3.06
CA ASP A 187 -40.74 -8.31 1.93
C ASP A 187 -40.02 -8.93 0.72
N PRO A 188 -40.67 -9.07 -0.46
CA PRO A 188 -40.04 -9.59 -1.66
C PRO A 188 -38.77 -8.85 -2.07
N LYS A 189 -38.70 -7.52 -1.89
CA LYS A 189 -37.48 -6.74 -2.17
C LYS A 189 -36.36 -7.09 -1.20
N ALA A 190 -36.68 -7.29 0.09
CA ALA A 190 -35.69 -7.71 1.08
C ALA A 190 -35.11 -9.08 0.75
N GLN A 191 -35.93 -10.01 0.25
CA GLN A 191 -35.46 -11.32 -0.22
C GLN A 191 -34.55 -11.20 -1.46
N MET A 192 -34.89 -10.33 -2.42
CA MET A 192 -34.02 -10.05 -3.56
C MET A 192 -32.68 -9.43 -3.13
N LEU A 193 -32.69 -8.55 -2.13
CA LEU A 193 -31.49 -7.96 -1.55
C LEU A 193 -30.64 -9.02 -0.83
N ALA A 194 -31.28 -9.88 -0.04
CA ALA A 194 -30.64 -11.01 0.65
C ALA A 194 -29.93 -11.95 -0.34
N ALA A 195 -30.55 -12.23 -1.49
CA ALA A 195 -29.97 -13.06 -2.54
C ALA A 195 -28.61 -12.52 -3.04
N ARG A 196 -28.43 -11.18 -3.06
CA ARG A 196 -27.15 -10.57 -3.46
C ARG A 196 -26.03 -10.80 -2.45
N PHE A 197 -26.36 -10.99 -1.17
CA PHE A 197 -25.38 -11.29 -0.11
C PHE A 197 -24.95 -12.76 -0.08
N GLU A 198 -25.73 -13.67 -0.69
CA GLU A 198 -25.42 -15.11 -0.69
C GLU A 198 -24.03 -15.43 -1.22
N LYS A 199 -23.55 -14.65 -2.21
CA LYS A 199 -22.21 -14.82 -2.79
C LYS A 199 -21.07 -14.67 -1.76
N PHE A 200 -21.27 -13.90 -0.69
CA PHE A 200 -20.29 -13.66 0.38
C PHE A 200 -20.45 -14.59 1.59
N ILE A 201 -21.56 -15.32 1.67
CA ILE A 201 -21.86 -16.23 2.79
C ILE A 201 -21.57 -17.68 2.38
N LYS A 202 -22.15 -18.11 1.25
CA LYS A 202 -22.10 -19.51 0.76
C LYS A 202 -21.60 -19.65 -0.68
N GLY A 203 -21.37 -18.53 -1.38
CA GLY A 203 -20.92 -18.53 -2.76
C GLY A 203 -19.40 -18.41 -2.91
N SER A 204 -18.97 -17.92 -4.08
CA SER A 204 -17.56 -17.82 -4.46
C SER A 204 -16.71 -16.97 -3.53
N PHE A 205 -17.29 -16.01 -2.81
CA PHE A 205 -16.58 -15.08 -1.92
C PHE A 205 -16.73 -15.42 -0.43
N ALA A 206 -17.22 -16.63 -0.12
CA ALA A 206 -17.38 -17.11 1.24
C ALA A 206 -16.04 -17.19 1.99
N GLY A 207 -16.08 -16.97 3.31
CA GLY A 207 -14.91 -17.11 4.19
C GLY A 207 -13.94 -15.92 4.22
N ILE A 208 -14.26 -14.81 3.54
CA ILE A 208 -13.45 -13.59 3.58
C ILE A 208 -14.04 -12.56 4.57
N PHE A 209 -15.29 -12.16 4.37
CA PHE A 209 -15.92 -11.05 5.10
C PHE A 209 -16.95 -11.47 6.16
N ASN A 210 -17.41 -12.72 6.14
CA ASN A 210 -18.42 -13.25 7.06
C ASN A 210 -17.76 -14.03 8.22
N GLN A 211 -16.85 -13.39 8.95
CA GLN A 211 -16.10 -14.02 10.03
C GLN A 211 -15.83 -13.02 11.15
N LYS A 212 -15.59 -13.53 12.36
CA LYS A 212 -15.16 -12.69 13.50
C LYS A 212 -13.76 -12.14 13.24
N THR A 213 -13.48 -10.94 13.76
CA THR A 213 -12.14 -10.37 13.69
C THR A 213 -11.15 -11.21 14.50
N THR A 214 -10.04 -11.62 13.87
CA THR A 214 -9.00 -12.44 14.51
C THR A 214 -7.67 -11.68 14.71
N ILE A 215 -7.62 -10.42 14.26
CA ILE A 215 -6.40 -9.62 14.22
C ILE A 215 -6.42 -8.45 15.22
N ASN A 216 -5.23 -7.92 15.53
CA ASN A 216 -5.03 -6.71 16.33
C ASN A 216 -3.94 -5.82 15.69
N LEU A 217 -3.83 -4.57 16.15
CA LEU A 217 -2.80 -3.61 15.73
C LEU A 217 -1.83 -3.27 16.88
N GLU A 218 -1.43 -4.26 17.68
CA GLU A 218 -0.51 -4.04 18.80
C GLU A 218 0.95 -3.93 18.35
N ASN A 219 1.32 -4.57 17.24
CA ASN A 219 2.66 -4.48 16.67
C ASN A 219 2.90 -3.08 16.08
N SER A 220 4.11 -2.55 16.24
CA SER A 220 4.49 -1.23 15.73
C SER A 220 4.67 -1.18 14.21
N PHE A 221 4.74 -2.32 13.52
CA PHE A 221 4.76 -2.41 12.06
C PHE A 221 3.82 -3.51 11.57
N VAL A 222 2.68 -3.13 10.98
CA VAL A 222 1.66 -4.08 10.50
C VAL A 222 1.48 -3.94 8.99
N VAL A 223 1.49 -5.05 8.26
CA VAL A 223 1.24 -5.07 6.82
C VAL A 223 0.03 -5.94 6.51
N PHE A 224 -0.94 -5.36 5.81
CA PHE A 224 -2.14 -6.01 5.32
C PHE A 224 -1.95 -6.40 3.85
N GLY A 225 -1.66 -7.67 3.59
CA GLY A 225 -1.48 -8.20 2.24
C GLY A 225 -2.81 -8.62 1.61
N VAL A 226 -3.20 -8.02 0.48
CA VAL A 226 -4.44 -8.39 -0.24
C VAL A 226 -4.19 -9.07 -1.60
N ARG A 227 -2.93 -9.41 -1.88
CA ARG A 227 -2.51 -10.03 -3.15
C ARG A 227 -3.20 -11.37 -3.44
N ASN A 228 -3.47 -12.16 -2.40
CA ASN A 228 -4.10 -13.49 -2.52
C ASN A 228 -5.61 -13.41 -2.84
N LEU A 229 -6.18 -12.21 -2.91
CA LEU A 229 -7.55 -11.98 -3.36
C LEU A 229 -7.59 -11.75 -4.87
N GLU A 230 -8.70 -12.20 -5.46
CA GLU A 230 -9.08 -11.81 -6.81
C GLU A 230 -9.16 -10.28 -6.91
N GLU A 231 -8.75 -9.72 -8.05
CA GLU A 231 -8.63 -8.27 -8.23
C GLU A 231 -9.95 -7.53 -7.94
N ALA A 232 -11.08 -8.11 -8.35
CA ALA A 232 -12.41 -7.56 -8.08
C ALA A 232 -12.75 -7.44 -6.59
N LEU A 233 -12.09 -8.20 -5.71
CA LEU A 233 -12.28 -8.14 -4.26
C LEU A 233 -11.30 -7.22 -3.54
N ARG A 234 -10.21 -6.77 -4.18
CA ARG A 234 -9.20 -5.93 -3.55
C ARG A 234 -9.78 -4.59 -3.07
N PRO A 235 -10.56 -3.82 -3.86
CA PRO A 235 -11.14 -2.56 -3.39
C PRO A 235 -12.02 -2.77 -2.16
N LEU A 236 -12.74 -3.88 -2.11
CA LEU A 236 -13.61 -4.25 -0.99
C LEU A 236 -12.81 -4.62 0.27
N ALA A 237 -11.78 -5.45 0.12
CA ALA A 237 -10.89 -5.80 1.22
C ALA A 237 -10.17 -4.58 1.78
N MET A 238 -9.63 -3.72 0.91
CA MET A 238 -9.00 -2.46 1.32
C MET A 238 -9.98 -1.56 2.09
N HIS A 239 -11.25 -1.47 1.67
CA HIS A 239 -12.28 -0.73 2.40
C HIS A 239 -12.49 -1.30 3.81
N VAL A 240 -12.68 -2.62 3.94
CA VAL A 240 -12.88 -3.28 5.24
C VAL A 240 -11.66 -3.11 6.15
N ILE A 241 -10.45 -3.26 5.61
CA ILE A 241 -9.19 -3.05 6.33
C ILE A 241 -9.08 -1.60 6.81
N LEU A 242 -9.39 -0.62 5.97
CA LEU A 242 -9.36 0.80 6.35
C LEU A 242 -10.39 1.14 7.41
N ASP A 243 -11.60 0.58 7.33
CA ASP A 243 -12.64 0.79 8.33
C ASP A 243 -12.26 0.18 9.68
N TYR A 244 -11.61 -0.99 9.67
CA TYR A 244 -11.01 -1.59 10.86
C TYR A 244 -9.88 -0.73 11.43
N ILE A 245 -8.92 -0.29 10.62
CA ILE A 245 -7.83 0.59 11.06
C ILE A 245 -8.39 1.88 11.66
N TRP A 246 -9.38 2.49 11.00
CA TRP A 246 -10.05 3.69 11.52
C TRP A 246 -10.72 3.44 12.86
N THR A 247 -11.38 2.30 13.02
CA THR A 247 -12.01 1.88 14.28
C THR A 247 -11.00 1.70 15.42
N VAL A 248 -9.81 1.19 15.13
CA VAL A 248 -8.76 0.97 16.13
C VAL A 248 -7.98 2.25 16.45
N VAL A 249 -7.61 3.04 15.45
CA VAL A 249 -6.80 4.26 15.62
C VAL A 249 -7.49 5.28 16.53
N LYS A 250 -8.82 5.38 16.47
CA LYS A 250 -9.57 6.28 17.34
C LYS A 250 -9.39 5.99 18.84
N LYS A 251 -9.02 4.75 19.22
CA LYS A 251 -8.92 4.31 20.62
C LYS A 251 -7.73 4.89 21.36
N THR A 252 -6.62 5.17 20.66
CA THR A 252 -5.38 5.61 21.29
C THR A 252 -4.67 6.65 20.44
N LEU A 253 -4.32 7.77 21.06
CA LEU A 253 -3.52 8.81 20.41
C LEU A 253 -2.04 8.40 20.39
N LYS A 254 -1.58 7.94 19.23
CA LYS A 254 -0.17 7.65 18.95
C LYS A 254 0.17 8.13 17.55
N LYS A 255 1.43 8.50 17.31
CA LYS A 255 1.92 8.82 15.96
C LYS A 255 1.87 7.56 15.10
N ARG A 256 1.08 7.61 14.03
CA ARG A 256 0.94 6.50 13.09
C ARG A 256 1.03 6.97 11.65
N ILE A 257 1.65 6.16 10.82
CA ILE A 257 1.65 6.34 9.37
C ILE A 257 0.88 5.16 8.77
N LEU A 258 -0.22 5.48 8.09
CA LEU A 258 -0.98 4.54 7.27
C LEU A 258 -0.56 4.71 5.81
N VAL A 259 0.10 3.70 5.27
CA VAL A 259 0.47 3.60 3.86
C VAL A 259 -0.62 2.83 3.12
N VAL A 260 -1.23 3.45 2.12
CA VAL A 260 -2.18 2.82 1.21
C VAL A 260 -1.50 2.72 -0.15
N ASP A 261 -0.93 1.55 -0.44
CA ASP A 261 -0.30 1.31 -1.74
C ASP A 261 -1.35 0.97 -2.80
N GLU A 262 -1.07 1.37 -4.04
CA GLU A 262 -2.01 1.35 -5.18
C GLU A 262 -3.42 1.85 -4.80
N ALA A 263 -3.46 3.06 -4.23
CA ALA A 263 -4.71 3.68 -3.77
C ALA A 263 -5.73 3.92 -4.90
N TRP A 264 -5.34 3.80 -6.18
CA TRP A 264 -6.26 3.85 -7.32
C TRP A 264 -7.30 2.73 -7.29
N TYR A 265 -7.01 1.56 -6.70
CA TYR A 265 -8.00 0.49 -6.50
C TYR A 265 -9.25 1.00 -5.78
N MET A 266 -9.07 1.90 -4.82
CA MET A 266 -10.18 2.51 -4.09
C MET A 266 -10.89 3.61 -4.87
N MET A 267 -10.21 4.24 -5.83
CA MET A 267 -10.78 5.33 -6.64
C MET A 267 -11.80 4.82 -7.64
N GLN A 268 -11.75 3.53 -8.01
CA GLN A 268 -12.72 2.87 -8.89
C GLN A 268 -14.16 2.92 -8.34
N TYR A 269 -14.33 3.01 -7.02
CA TYR A 269 -15.64 3.02 -6.36
C TYR A 269 -15.85 4.32 -5.57
N PRO A 270 -16.87 5.15 -5.89
CA PRO A 270 -17.10 6.43 -5.22
C PRO A 270 -17.22 6.33 -3.69
N ASP A 271 -17.84 5.26 -3.18
CA ASP A 271 -18.02 5.05 -1.75
C ASP A 271 -16.70 4.74 -1.03
N SER A 272 -15.85 3.91 -1.62
CA SER A 272 -14.50 3.61 -1.13
C SER A 272 -13.59 4.85 -1.22
N ALA A 273 -13.62 5.57 -2.34
CA ALA A 273 -12.87 6.82 -2.51
C ALA A 273 -13.28 7.89 -1.49
N SER A 274 -14.58 8.06 -1.27
CA SER A 274 -15.14 8.96 -0.26
C SER A 274 -14.73 8.57 1.15
N PHE A 275 -14.62 7.26 1.44
CA PHE A 275 -14.15 6.76 2.73
C PHE A 275 -12.68 7.07 2.97
N LEU A 276 -11.79 6.75 2.01
CA LEU A 276 -10.35 7.10 2.10
C LEU A 276 -10.15 8.60 2.29
N ARG A 277 -10.82 9.42 1.48
CA ARG A 277 -10.81 10.89 1.63
C ARG A 277 -11.28 11.33 3.02
N GLY A 278 -12.30 10.67 3.56
CA GLY A 278 -12.80 10.93 4.91
C GLY A 278 -11.78 10.65 6.01
N ILE A 279 -10.93 9.63 5.85
CA ILE A 279 -9.79 9.36 6.74
C ILE A 279 -8.71 10.43 6.56
N VAL A 280 -8.31 10.75 5.33
CA VAL A 280 -7.31 11.79 5.01
C VAL A 280 -7.66 13.13 5.66
N LYS A 281 -8.94 13.54 5.62
CA LYS A 281 -9.42 14.79 6.22
C LYS A 281 -9.48 14.80 7.75
N ARG A 282 -9.62 13.64 8.39
CA ARG A 282 -9.86 13.54 9.85
C ARG A 282 -8.69 12.95 10.63
N GLY A 283 -7.80 12.20 9.99
CA GLY A 283 -6.72 11.43 10.62
C GLY A 283 -5.81 12.25 11.53
N ARG A 284 -5.57 13.53 11.18
CA ARG A 284 -4.78 14.46 11.99
C ARG A 284 -5.22 14.50 13.46
N LYS A 285 -6.53 14.48 13.74
CA LYS A 285 -7.08 14.53 15.11
C LYS A 285 -6.62 13.35 15.98
N TYR A 286 -6.22 12.25 15.35
CA TYR A 286 -5.81 11.01 16.01
C TYR A 286 -4.32 10.68 15.80
N TYR A 287 -3.51 11.68 15.43
CA TYR A 287 -2.08 11.48 15.10
C TYR A 287 -1.84 10.46 13.97
N LEU A 288 -2.80 10.33 13.05
CA LEU A 288 -2.69 9.48 11.86
C LEU A 288 -2.30 10.33 10.64
N GLY A 289 -1.16 10.02 10.05
CA GLY A 289 -0.78 10.48 8.71
C GLY A 289 -1.06 9.42 7.66
N VAL A 290 -1.73 9.78 6.58
CA VAL A 290 -2.03 8.86 5.47
C VAL A 290 -1.06 9.13 4.33
N THR A 291 -0.33 8.11 3.89
CA THR A 291 0.46 8.13 2.65
C THR A 291 -0.32 7.37 1.59
N THR A 292 -0.83 8.06 0.56
CA THR A 292 -1.46 7.42 -0.60
C THR A 292 -0.47 7.33 -1.74
N ILE A 293 -0.34 6.13 -2.33
CA ILE A 293 0.63 5.84 -3.38
C ILE A 293 -0.13 5.35 -4.61
N THR A 294 0.25 5.81 -5.80
CA THR A 294 -0.32 5.29 -7.05
C THR A 294 0.67 5.41 -8.21
N GLN A 295 0.66 4.40 -9.08
CA GLN A 295 1.31 4.45 -10.39
C GLN A 295 0.36 4.99 -11.46
N ASP A 296 -0.92 4.66 -11.34
CA ASP A 296 -2.00 5.12 -12.21
C ASP A 296 -2.50 6.48 -11.75
N VAL A 297 -1.75 7.50 -12.14
CA VAL A 297 -2.05 8.90 -11.82
C VAL A 297 -3.36 9.34 -12.47
N ASP A 298 -3.66 8.82 -13.66
CA ASP A 298 -4.85 9.20 -14.40
C ASP A 298 -6.13 8.81 -13.67
N ASP A 299 -6.27 7.54 -13.33
CA ASP A 299 -7.41 6.98 -12.60
C ASP A 299 -7.59 7.66 -11.24
N PHE A 300 -6.48 7.94 -10.56
CA PHE A 300 -6.51 8.61 -9.27
C PHE A 300 -7.04 10.05 -9.40
N LEU A 301 -6.57 10.81 -10.39
CA LEU A 301 -6.88 12.23 -10.56
C LEU A 301 -8.14 12.51 -11.40
N GLU A 302 -8.74 11.50 -12.02
CA GLU A 302 -10.01 11.63 -12.73
C GLU A 302 -11.17 11.93 -11.77
N THR A 303 -11.12 11.36 -10.56
CA THR A 303 -12.16 11.56 -9.56
C THR A 303 -11.98 12.87 -8.78
N PRO A 304 -13.07 13.56 -8.37
CA PRO A 304 -12.98 14.68 -7.43
C PRO A 304 -12.31 14.30 -6.11
N PHE A 305 -12.49 13.05 -5.67
CA PHE A 305 -11.93 12.55 -4.41
C PHE A 305 -10.40 12.52 -4.44
N GLY A 306 -9.78 12.06 -5.53
CA GLY A 306 -8.32 12.04 -5.66
C GLY A 306 -7.70 13.43 -5.62
N LYS A 307 -8.31 14.40 -6.31
CA LYS A 307 -7.89 15.82 -6.25
C LYS A 307 -7.99 16.38 -4.83
N GLU A 308 -9.05 16.03 -4.09
CA GLU A 308 -9.19 16.40 -2.68
C GLU A 308 -8.12 15.73 -1.79
N ILE A 309 -7.72 14.50 -2.06
CA ILE A 309 -6.65 13.82 -1.31
C ILE A 309 -5.30 14.52 -1.53
N VAL A 310 -4.97 14.88 -2.79
CA VAL A 310 -3.74 15.63 -3.12
C VAL A 310 -3.70 16.97 -2.37
N THR A 311 -4.78 17.75 -2.45
CA THR A 311 -4.86 19.06 -1.78
C THR A 311 -4.86 18.98 -0.25
N ASN A 312 -5.26 17.85 0.32
CA ASN A 312 -5.18 17.56 1.77
C ASN A 312 -3.91 16.78 2.15
N SER A 313 -2.88 16.79 1.29
CA SER A 313 -1.57 16.22 1.56
C SER A 313 -0.52 17.33 1.67
N SER A 314 0.03 17.49 2.88
CA SER A 314 1.08 18.47 3.17
C SER A 314 2.43 18.10 2.55
N ILE A 315 2.67 16.80 2.37
CA ILE A 315 3.82 16.29 1.64
C ILE A 315 3.32 15.75 0.30
N GLN A 316 4.03 16.08 -0.77
CA GLN A 316 3.73 15.54 -2.09
C GLN A 316 5.05 15.13 -2.73
N ILE A 317 5.09 13.94 -3.31
CA ILE A 317 6.30 13.37 -3.86
C ILE A 317 5.99 12.93 -5.28
N LEU A 318 6.68 13.53 -6.24
CA LEU A 318 6.58 13.18 -7.64
C LEU A 318 7.91 12.57 -8.08
N LEU A 319 7.95 11.27 -8.33
CA LEU A 319 9.10 10.63 -8.97
C LEU A 319 8.93 10.63 -10.48
N LYS A 320 9.82 9.94 -11.22
CA LYS A 320 9.75 9.80 -12.68
C LYS A 320 8.32 9.54 -13.19
N GLN A 321 7.87 10.38 -14.13
CA GLN A 321 6.53 10.33 -14.74
C GLN A 321 6.56 9.89 -16.21
N HIS A 322 5.46 9.29 -16.66
CA HIS A 322 5.26 8.97 -18.08
C HIS A 322 4.81 10.22 -18.84
N SER A 323 5.21 10.35 -20.12
CA SER A 323 4.84 11.50 -20.96
C SER A 323 3.34 11.66 -21.18
N ALA A 324 2.55 10.59 -21.01
CA ALA A 324 1.10 10.66 -21.11
C ALA A 324 0.44 11.34 -19.90
N ALA A 325 1.03 11.18 -18.70
CA ALA A 325 0.46 11.70 -17.45
C ALA A 325 1.02 13.07 -17.05
N ILE A 326 2.18 13.47 -17.61
CA ILE A 326 2.94 14.64 -17.16
C ILE A 326 2.16 15.96 -17.25
N ASP A 327 1.31 16.13 -18.26
CA ASP A 327 0.55 17.38 -18.42
C ASP A 327 -0.52 17.52 -17.33
N LYS A 328 -1.21 16.43 -17.01
CA LYS A 328 -2.22 16.38 -15.94
C LYS A 328 -1.58 16.55 -14.56
N VAL A 329 -0.44 15.90 -14.33
CA VAL A 329 0.39 16.13 -13.13
C VAL A 329 0.80 17.60 -13.07
N GLY A 330 1.31 18.16 -14.17
CA GLY A 330 1.74 19.55 -14.23
C GLY A 330 0.63 20.53 -13.90
N GLU A 331 -0.59 20.30 -14.38
CA GLU A 331 -1.75 21.14 -14.07
C GLU A 331 -2.13 21.07 -12.58
N ILE A 332 -2.17 19.87 -12.00
CA ILE A 332 -2.66 19.64 -10.63
C ILE A 332 -1.65 20.11 -9.58
N PHE A 333 -0.37 19.92 -9.85
CA PHE A 333 0.73 20.31 -8.95
C PHE A 333 1.31 21.69 -9.27
N TYR A 334 0.77 22.39 -10.27
CA TYR A 334 1.23 23.70 -10.73
C TYR A 334 2.71 23.72 -11.13
N LEU A 335 3.18 22.66 -11.81
CA LEU A 335 4.57 22.51 -12.20
C LEU A 335 4.94 23.47 -13.32
N SER A 336 6.14 24.03 -13.21
CA SER A 336 6.81 24.71 -14.32
C SER A 336 7.22 23.73 -15.43
N GLU A 337 7.47 24.25 -16.62
CA GLU A 337 7.98 23.42 -17.73
C GLU A 337 9.34 22.77 -17.42
N GLY A 338 10.17 23.43 -16.61
CA GLY A 338 11.44 22.85 -16.16
C GLY A 338 11.24 21.66 -15.22
N GLU A 339 10.31 21.75 -14.28
CA GLU A 339 9.95 20.66 -13.38
C GLU A 339 9.32 19.48 -14.12
N LYS A 340 8.48 19.74 -15.13
CA LYS A 340 7.96 18.68 -16.00
C LYS A 340 9.08 17.94 -16.71
N GLN A 341 10.05 18.67 -17.28
CA GLN A 341 11.21 18.08 -17.95
C GLN A 341 12.07 17.27 -16.97
N LEU A 342 12.26 17.76 -15.74
CA LEU A 342 12.95 17.03 -14.68
C LEU A 342 12.26 15.70 -14.41
N LEU A 343 10.94 15.67 -14.21
CA LEU A 343 10.21 14.42 -13.95
C LEU A 343 10.22 13.44 -15.12
N LEU A 344 10.32 13.91 -16.37
CA LEU A 344 10.45 13.05 -17.54
C LEU A 344 11.86 12.45 -17.66
N ALA A 345 12.88 13.23 -17.29
CA ALA A 345 14.30 12.85 -17.39
C ALA A 345 14.84 12.13 -16.14
N ALA A 346 14.14 12.20 -15.01
CA ALA A 346 14.58 11.67 -13.72
C ALA A 346 15.01 10.20 -13.79
N ASP A 347 16.10 9.88 -13.09
CA ASP A 347 16.51 8.49 -12.86
C ASP A 347 15.73 7.86 -11.70
N LYS A 348 15.98 6.57 -11.45
CA LYS A 348 15.35 5.84 -10.34
C LYS A 348 15.72 6.50 -9.00
N GLY A 349 14.72 6.84 -8.20
CA GLY A 349 14.89 7.51 -6.91
C GLY A 349 15.06 9.02 -7.00
N GLU A 350 14.94 9.61 -8.20
CA GLU A 350 14.96 11.06 -8.41
C GLU A 350 13.56 11.60 -8.68
N GLY A 351 13.32 12.85 -8.29
CA GLY A 351 12.03 13.48 -8.45
C GLY A 351 11.94 14.85 -7.78
N ILE A 352 10.71 15.27 -7.45
CA ILE A 352 10.41 16.52 -6.77
C ILE A 352 9.70 16.21 -5.46
N PHE A 353 10.22 16.79 -4.38
CA PHE A 353 9.66 16.70 -3.04
C PHE A 353 9.04 18.03 -2.66
N PHE A 354 7.74 18.02 -2.37
CA PHE A 354 6.97 19.17 -1.90
C PHE A 354 6.73 19.05 -0.40
N ALA A 355 6.98 20.13 0.33
CA ALA A 355 6.50 20.29 1.70
C ALA A 355 5.82 21.65 1.86
N GLY A 356 4.49 21.63 1.98
CA GLY A 356 3.68 22.82 2.00
C GLY A 356 3.77 23.58 0.67
N GLN A 357 4.37 24.77 0.68
CA GLN A 357 4.54 25.61 -0.52
C GLN A 357 5.92 25.49 -1.16
N ASN A 358 6.88 24.88 -0.46
CA ASN A 358 8.23 24.72 -0.95
C ASN A 358 8.37 23.38 -1.67
N HIS A 359 9.17 23.34 -2.73
CA HIS A 359 9.55 22.10 -3.39
C HIS A 359 11.02 22.13 -3.82
N VAL A 360 11.63 20.96 -3.84
CA VAL A 360 13.04 20.77 -4.22
C VAL A 360 13.18 19.53 -5.09
N ALA A 361 14.12 19.55 -6.03
CA ALA A 361 14.58 18.34 -6.70
C ALA A 361 15.28 17.45 -5.67
N ILE A 362 14.83 16.21 -5.53
CA ILE A 362 15.32 15.25 -4.53
C ILE A 362 15.92 14.03 -5.20
N LYS A 363 16.99 13.52 -4.60
CA LYS A 363 17.51 12.18 -4.84
C LYS A 363 17.46 11.36 -3.56
N VAL A 364 16.72 10.26 -3.60
CA VAL A 364 16.59 9.32 -2.47
C VAL A 364 17.90 8.57 -2.30
N ILE A 365 18.44 8.60 -1.08
CA ILE A 365 19.65 7.86 -0.72
C ILE A 365 19.45 7.09 0.59
N ALA A 366 20.07 5.91 0.65
CA ALA A 366 20.06 5.03 1.81
C ALA A 366 21.49 4.59 2.16
N SER A 367 21.73 4.23 3.41
CA SER A 367 22.96 3.54 3.80
C SER A 367 22.98 2.11 3.23
N GLU A 368 24.16 1.47 3.22
CA GLU A 368 24.25 0.06 2.79
C GLU A 368 23.39 -0.88 3.65
N GLU A 369 23.18 -0.55 4.92
CA GLU A 369 22.39 -1.35 5.85
C GLU A 369 20.89 -1.22 5.54
N GLU A 370 20.44 0.01 5.28
CA GLU A 370 19.07 0.31 4.87
C GLU A 370 18.75 -0.33 3.51
N ASP A 371 19.69 -0.25 2.57
CA ASP A 371 19.55 -0.80 1.22
C ASP A 371 19.36 -2.32 1.23
N ARG A 372 20.10 -3.03 2.08
CA ARG A 372 19.96 -4.50 2.27
C ARG A 372 18.59 -4.93 2.76
N LEU A 373 17.91 -4.08 3.54
CA LEU A 373 16.59 -4.37 4.11
C LEU A 373 15.46 -4.03 3.14
N ILE A 374 15.69 -3.07 2.25
CA ILE A 374 14.62 -2.44 1.45
C ILE A 374 14.64 -2.90 -0.01
N SER A 375 15.81 -3.20 -0.55
CA SER A 375 15.96 -3.48 -1.98
C SER A 375 15.11 -4.68 -2.41
N SER A 376 14.35 -4.46 -3.48
CA SER A 376 13.59 -5.49 -4.20
C SER A 376 14.31 -5.96 -5.47
N ASN A 377 15.56 -5.52 -5.71
CA ASN A 377 16.30 -5.91 -6.91
C ASN A 377 16.74 -7.39 -6.80
N PRO A 378 16.25 -8.29 -7.68
CA PRO A 378 16.57 -9.71 -7.60
C PRO A 378 18.08 -10.01 -7.68
N GLU A 379 18.84 -9.23 -8.47
CA GLU A 379 20.28 -9.43 -8.59
C GLU A 379 21.03 -9.10 -7.31
N GLU A 380 20.65 -8.02 -6.63
CA GLU A 380 21.23 -7.61 -5.35
C GLU A 380 20.88 -8.61 -4.24
N ILE A 381 19.61 -9.04 -4.18
CA ILE A 381 19.15 -10.06 -3.24
C ILE A 381 19.92 -11.37 -3.42
N LEU A 382 20.10 -11.84 -4.67
CA LEU A 382 20.87 -13.04 -4.96
C LEU A 382 22.34 -12.88 -4.57
N LYS A 383 22.94 -11.73 -4.86
CA LYS A 383 24.31 -11.41 -4.45
C LYS A 383 24.47 -11.48 -2.93
N TRP A 384 23.57 -10.88 -2.16
CA TRP A 384 23.61 -10.94 -0.70
C TRP A 384 23.36 -12.33 -0.15
N LYS A 385 22.44 -13.10 -0.72
CA LYS A 385 22.22 -14.52 -0.35
C LYS A 385 23.47 -15.36 -0.58
N ASN A 386 24.17 -15.16 -1.70
CA ASN A 386 25.42 -15.85 -1.99
C ASN A 386 26.52 -15.45 -1.00
N LEU A 387 26.68 -14.14 -0.73
CA LEU A 387 27.65 -13.65 0.25
C LEU A 387 27.37 -14.19 1.66
N ALA A 388 26.10 -14.23 2.08
CA ALA A 388 25.70 -14.81 3.36
C ALA A 388 25.96 -16.32 3.42
N ALA A 389 25.68 -17.07 2.35
CA ALA A 389 25.98 -18.49 2.27
C ALA A 389 27.49 -18.77 2.29
N GLU A 390 28.31 -17.91 1.65
CA GLU A 390 29.78 -18.01 1.70
C GLU A 390 30.34 -17.66 3.09
N ALA A 391 29.78 -16.65 3.76
CA ALA A 391 30.15 -16.31 5.13
C ALA A 391 29.80 -17.45 6.11
N ALA A 392 28.59 -18.01 6.01
CA ALA A 392 28.17 -19.16 6.80
C ALA A 392 29.05 -20.40 6.54
N LYS A 393 29.46 -20.65 5.28
CA LYS A 393 30.40 -21.72 4.95
C LYS A 393 31.80 -21.50 5.53
N LYS A 394 32.24 -20.25 5.70
CA LYS A 394 33.52 -19.91 6.35
C LYS A 394 33.46 -20.06 7.87
N GLU A 395 32.31 -19.80 8.48
CA GLU A 395 32.11 -20.00 9.93
C GLU A 395 31.94 -21.47 10.34
N VAL A 396 31.54 -22.35 9.41
CA VAL A 396 31.35 -23.80 9.65
C VAL A 396 32.64 -24.62 9.44
N VAL A 397 33.81 -24.00 9.22
CA VAL A 397 35.08 -24.72 9.27
C VAL A 397 35.39 -25.07 10.73
N PRO A 398 35.40 -26.35 11.14
CA PRO A 398 35.79 -26.72 12.49
C PRO A 398 37.25 -26.33 12.70
N SER A 399 37.58 -25.84 13.88
CA SER A 399 38.94 -25.83 14.39
C SER A 399 39.50 -27.25 14.38
N GLN A 400 40.10 -27.64 13.25
CA GLN A 400 40.86 -28.89 13.16
C GLN A 400 42.12 -28.72 14.02
N GLY A 401 42.14 -29.45 15.13
CA GLY A 401 43.34 -29.89 15.81
C GLY A 401 44.09 -28.84 16.62
N VAL A 402 43.62 -28.57 17.84
CA VAL A 402 44.60 -28.45 18.94
C VAL A 402 45.13 -29.87 19.13
N GLU A 403 46.34 -30.15 18.62
CA GLU A 403 47.07 -31.37 18.98
C GLU A 403 47.13 -31.46 20.50
N GLN A 404 46.44 -32.46 21.06
CA GLN A 404 46.70 -32.91 22.41
C GLN A 404 48.13 -33.44 22.42
N ASN A 405 49.07 -32.64 22.92
CA ASN A 405 50.39 -33.11 23.30
C ASN A 405 50.23 -34.11 24.46
N THR A 406 50.01 -35.38 24.15
CA THR A 406 50.31 -36.49 25.06
C THR A 406 51.83 -36.54 25.20
N PHE A 407 52.31 -36.09 26.36
CA PHE A 407 53.71 -36.10 26.74
C PHE A 407 54.13 -37.56 27.00
N ASP A 408 54.62 -38.25 25.97
CA ASP A 408 55.13 -39.62 26.06
C ASP A 408 56.51 -39.61 26.77
N GLN A 409 56.48 -39.79 28.10
CA GLN A 409 57.68 -39.78 28.95
C GLN A 409 58.66 -40.94 28.63
N GLU A 410 58.23 -41.98 27.91
CA GLU A 410 59.09 -43.13 27.56
C GLU A 410 59.92 -42.90 26.29
N ALA A 411 59.51 -42.02 25.37
CA ALA A 411 60.25 -41.73 24.14
C ALA A 411 61.42 -40.74 24.36
N ALA A 412 61.35 -39.92 25.41
CA ALA A 412 62.40 -38.94 25.76
C ALA A 412 63.61 -39.59 26.45
N ILE A 413 63.43 -40.74 27.11
CA ILE A 413 64.51 -41.45 27.83
C ILE A 413 65.36 -42.32 26.87
N ASN A 414 64.78 -42.81 25.78
CA ASN A 414 65.50 -43.62 24.79
C ASN A 414 66.22 -42.82 23.69
N LYS A 415 65.99 -41.51 23.57
CA LYS A 415 66.69 -40.64 22.60
C LYS A 415 67.94 -39.94 23.15
N LEU A 416 68.28 -40.15 24.42
CA LEU A 416 69.50 -39.58 25.04
C LEU A 416 70.72 -40.52 25.00
N ASN A 417 70.60 -41.75 24.49
CA ASN A 417 71.67 -42.75 24.52
C ASN A 417 72.18 -43.23 23.16
N GLU A 418 71.73 -42.70 22.03
CA GLU A 418 72.28 -43.08 20.72
C GLU A 418 72.62 -41.86 19.87
N ASN A 419 73.93 -41.69 19.63
CA ASN A 419 74.61 -40.85 18.63
C ASN A 419 74.63 -39.34 18.94
N GLN A 420 75.71 -38.72 19.48
CA GLN A 420 77.11 -38.72 19.03
C GLN A 420 77.31 -38.81 17.51
N THR A 421 78.01 -37.79 16.99
CA THR A 421 78.66 -37.64 15.68
C THR A 421 77.88 -36.99 14.52
N SER A 422 78.31 -35.74 14.21
CA SER A 422 78.70 -35.19 12.89
C SER A 422 77.67 -35.24 11.75
N GLU A 423 77.11 -34.10 11.30
CA GLU A 423 77.68 -33.09 10.38
C GLU A 423 77.15 -33.24 8.93
N VAL A 424 76.72 -32.10 8.37
CA VAL A 424 77.00 -31.61 7.01
C VAL A 424 76.05 -31.95 5.83
N ASP A 425 75.52 -30.84 5.28
CA ASP A 425 75.29 -30.45 3.87
C ASP A 425 74.11 -30.88 2.96
N SER A 426 73.45 -29.80 2.50
CA SER A 426 73.23 -29.37 1.10
C SER A 426 72.11 -29.96 0.25
N GLU A 427 71.31 -29.01 -0.26
CA GLU A 427 70.75 -28.84 -1.62
C GLU A 427 70.59 -30.08 -2.53
N LYS A 428 69.38 -30.25 -3.10
CA LYS A 428 69.11 -29.95 -4.53
C LYS A 428 67.68 -30.26 -5.00
N VAL A 429 67.27 -29.37 -5.89
CA VAL A 429 66.25 -29.40 -6.95
C VAL A 429 66.26 -30.71 -7.77
N VAL A 430 65.09 -31.16 -8.28
CA VAL A 430 64.79 -31.49 -9.71
C VAL A 430 63.42 -32.20 -9.87
N GLU A 431 62.56 -31.54 -10.63
CA GLU A 431 61.60 -31.95 -11.68
C GLU A 431 61.00 -33.39 -11.80
N ALA A 432 59.67 -33.36 -12.01
CA ALA A 432 58.88 -33.98 -13.09
C ALA A 432 58.59 -35.50 -13.11
N LYS A 433 57.29 -35.87 -13.17
CA LYS A 433 56.58 -36.19 -14.43
C LYS A 433 55.17 -36.76 -14.21
N VAL A 434 54.33 -36.45 -15.20
CA VAL A 434 53.01 -37.00 -15.54
C VAL A 434 53.03 -38.52 -15.70
N VAL A 435 52.01 -39.22 -15.18
CA VAL A 435 51.47 -40.46 -15.76
C VAL A 435 49.96 -40.52 -15.54
N GLU A 436 49.19 -40.46 -16.63
CA GLU A 436 47.81 -40.94 -16.71
C GLU A 436 47.76 -42.47 -16.62
N ASN A 437 46.75 -43.02 -15.94
CA ASN A 437 46.20 -44.32 -16.33
C ASN A 437 44.70 -44.41 -16.00
N LYS A 438 43.92 -44.77 -17.02
CA LYS A 438 42.47 -45.01 -16.97
C LYS A 438 42.16 -46.47 -16.64
N LYS A 439 41.29 -46.65 -15.63
CA LYS A 439 40.18 -47.63 -15.47
C LYS A 439 40.49 -49.14 -15.48
N PRO A 440 39.54 -50.02 -15.08
CA PRO A 440 38.40 -49.92 -14.13
C PRO A 440 38.40 -51.09 -13.10
N VAL A 441 37.33 -51.22 -12.28
CA VAL A 441 36.58 -52.47 -12.00
C VAL A 441 36.06 -52.57 -10.55
N ASP A 442 34.74 -52.79 -10.48
CA ASP A 442 33.85 -53.47 -9.52
C ASP A 442 33.59 -53.04 -8.06
N VAL A 443 32.28 -52.95 -7.83
CA VAL A 443 31.50 -52.90 -6.58
C VAL A 443 31.60 -54.27 -5.86
N PRO A 444 31.37 -54.36 -4.54
CA PRO A 444 29.99 -54.66 -4.11
C PRO A 444 29.54 -53.95 -2.81
N ALA A 445 28.22 -53.93 -2.66
CA ALA A 445 27.42 -53.38 -1.57
C ALA A 445 27.64 -54.05 -0.20
N LYS A 446 27.22 -53.36 0.88
CA LYS A 446 26.63 -53.95 2.10
C LYS A 446 25.85 -52.92 2.93
N GLU A 447 24.61 -53.32 3.26
CA GLU A 447 23.68 -52.91 4.33
C GLU A 447 24.38 -52.91 5.72
N GLU A 448 23.93 -52.39 6.85
CA GLU A 448 22.71 -51.79 7.46
C GLU A 448 23.26 -51.11 8.77
N VAL A 449 22.61 -50.18 9.47
CA VAL A 449 21.70 -50.42 10.62
C VAL A 449 21.30 -49.04 11.16
N VAL A 450 20.00 -48.78 11.26
CA VAL A 450 19.41 -47.64 12.00
C VAL A 450 18.75 -48.20 13.25
N GLU A 451 19.12 -47.68 14.42
CA GLU A 451 18.55 -48.06 15.71
C GLU A 451 17.36 -47.15 16.06
N LYS A 452 16.30 -47.77 16.57
CA LYS A 452 14.96 -47.24 16.81
C LYS A 452 14.86 -46.37 18.07
N ALA A 453 13.96 -45.39 18.03
CA ALA A 453 13.28 -44.87 19.21
C ALA A 453 11.76 -44.93 18.97
N GLU A 454 11.04 -45.67 19.82
CA GLU A 454 9.59 -45.85 19.78
C GLU A 454 8.88 -44.78 20.63
N VAL A 455 7.82 -44.16 20.08
CA VAL A 455 6.63 -43.73 20.84
C VAL A 455 5.38 -44.08 20.03
N LYS A 456 4.46 -44.78 20.69
CA LYS A 456 3.21 -45.37 20.18
C LYS A 456 2.17 -44.34 19.75
N VAL A 457 1.50 -44.59 18.63
CA VAL A 457 0.10 -44.20 18.37
C VAL A 457 -0.60 -45.37 17.68
N GLU A 458 -1.84 -45.63 18.11
CA GLU A 458 -2.69 -46.78 17.80
C GLU A 458 -3.20 -46.82 16.35
N GLU A 459 -3.49 -48.04 15.90
CA GLU A 459 -3.87 -48.53 14.57
C GLU A 459 -5.24 -48.02 14.07
N GLU A 460 -5.37 -47.81 12.75
CA GLU A 460 -6.39 -48.45 11.90
C GLU A 460 -6.02 -48.32 10.40
N ASP A 461 -6.24 -49.41 9.68
CA ASP A 461 -5.80 -49.73 8.31
C ASP A 461 -6.54 -48.98 7.18
N GLU A 462 -5.81 -48.54 6.15
CA GLU A 462 -6.18 -48.74 4.73
C GLU A 462 -4.95 -48.48 3.82
N VAL A 463 -4.30 -49.57 3.40
CA VAL A 463 -3.16 -49.52 2.46
C VAL A 463 -3.69 -49.36 1.04
N VAL A 464 -3.63 -48.14 0.50
CA VAL A 464 -3.75 -47.87 -0.94
C VAL A 464 -2.34 -47.75 -1.52
N GLU A 465 -1.99 -48.61 -2.48
CA GLU A 465 -0.69 -48.60 -3.15
C GLU A 465 -0.40 -47.22 -3.78
N VAL A 466 0.64 -46.56 -3.30
CA VAL A 466 1.05 -45.18 -3.63
C VAL A 466 1.34 -44.99 -5.13
N GLU A 467 1.67 -46.05 -5.86
CA GLU A 467 1.91 -46.01 -7.31
C GLU A 467 0.62 -45.75 -8.13
N ASP A 468 -0.55 -46.17 -7.64
CA ASP A 468 -1.80 -46.05 -8.39
C ASP A 468 -2.42 -44.64 -8.29
N VAL A 469 -2.16 -43.93 -7.18
CA VAL A 469 -2.58 -42.54 -6.95
C VAL A 469 -1.75 -41.55 -7.77
N LEU A 470 -0.43 -41.77 -7.87
CA LEU A 470 0.46 -40.89 -8.63
C LEU A 470 0.17 -40.98 -10.13
N SER A 471 -0.05 -42.21 -10.62
CA SER A 471 -0.40 -42.49 -12.01
C SER A 471 -1.74 -41.86 -12.42
N ARG A 472 -2.71 -41.83 -11.50
CA ARG A 472 -4.02 -41.19 -11.71
C ARG A 472 -3.89 -39.66 -11.78
N ARG A 473 -3.10 -39.06 -10.89
CA ARG A 473 -2.81 -37.61 -10.90
C ARG A 473 -2.07 -37.15 -12.14
N ILE A 474 -1.13 -37.94 -12.67
CA ILE A 474 -0.43 -37.60 -13.92
C ILE A 474 -1.41 -37.57 -15.09
N ARG A 475 -2.31 -38.55 -15.21
CA ARG A 475 -3.35 -38.55 -16.26
C ARG A 475 -4.32 -37.38 -16.14
N GLU A 476 -4.73 -37.02 -14.93
CA GLU A 476 -5.61 -35.87 -14.69
C GLU A 476 -4.93 -34.54 -15.09
N MET A 477 -3.62 -34.40 -14.84
CA MET A 477 -2.86 -33.23 -15.27
C MET A 477 -2.71 -33.16 -16.80
N GLU A 478 -2.43 -34.29 -17.46
CA GLU A 478 -2.33 -34.36 -18.93
C GLU A 478 -3.67 -34.04 -19.62
N GLU A 479 -4.80 -34.51 -19.08
CA GLU A 479 -6.13 -34.18 -19.59
C GLU A 479 -6.47 -32.70 -19.40
N ALA A 480 -6.12 -32.11 -18.25
CA ALA A 480 -6.35 -30.70 -17.97
C ALA A 480 -5.52 -29.79 -18.90
N GLU A 481 -4.29 -30.18 -19.23
CA GLU A 481 -3.43 -29.44 -20.16
C GLU A 481 -3.96 -29.51 -21.59
N LYS A 482 -4.50 -30.67 -22.00
CA LYS A 482 -5.13 -30.85 -23.31
C LYS A 482 -6.40 -30.01 -23.46
N LEU A 483 -7.23 -29.91 -22.41
CA LEU A 483 -8.41 -29.06 -22.38
C LEU A 483 -8.08 -27.57 -22.53
N LYS A 484 -7.00 -27.11 -21.86
CA LYS A 484 -6.52 -25.73 -22.00
C LYS A 484 -6.01 -25.43 -23.41
N LEU A 485 -5.36 -26.39 -24.05
CA LEU A 485 -4.88 -26.24 -25.43
C LEU A 485 -6.05 -26.14 -26.42
N ASP A 486 -7.08 -26.96 -26.24
CA ASP A 486 -8.29 -26.93 -27.07
C ASP A 486 -9.09 -25.62 -26.89
N GLU A 487 -9.19 -25.09 -25.67
CA GLU A 487 -9.79 -23.76 -25.42
C GLU A 487 -8.98 -22.64 -26.07
N HIS A 488 -7.65 -22.71 -25.99
CA HIS A 488 -6.79 -21.71 -26.61
C HIS A 488 -6.94 -21.71 -28.15
N GLN A 489 -7.04 -22.89 -28.77
CA GLN A 489 -7.28 -23.01 -30.21
C GLN A 489 -8.66 -22.47 -30.61
N LYS A 490 -9.72 -22.76 -29.82
CA LYS A 490 -11.05 -22.21 -30.07
C LYS A 490 -11.09 -20.68 -29.99
N ASN A 491 -10.38 -20.09 -29.04
CA ASN A 491 -10.31 -18.63 -28.90
C ASN A 491 -9.55 -17.99 -30.07
N GLN A 492 -8.46 -18.61 -30.54
CA GLN A 492 -7.76 -18.14 -31.74
C GLN A 492 -8.62 -18.23 -33.00
N GLU A 493 -9.41 -19.30 -33.15
CA GLU A 493 -10.36 -19.43 -34.28
C GLU A 493 -11.49 -18.40 -34.21
N SER A 494 -12.00 -18.07 -33.02
CA SER A 494 -13.01 -17.01 -32.87
C SER A 494 -12.47 -15.63 -33.21
N GLU A 495 -11.25 -15.30 -32.78
CA GLU A 495 -10.60 -14.04 -33.12
C GLU A 495 -10.33 -13.92 -34.62
N GLN A 496 -9.94 -15.01 -35.29
CA GLN A 496 -9.76 -15.00 -36.75
C GLN A 496 -11.08 -14.79 -37.50
N LYS A 497 -12.17 -15.41 -37.05
CA LYS A 497 -13.51 -15.18 -37.62
C LYS A 497 -13.99 -13.74 -37.42
N GLU A 498 -13.71 -13.15 -36.27
CA GLU A 498 -14.08 -11.77 -35.97
C GLU A 498 -13.27 -10.77 -36.82
N LYS A 499 -11.98 -11.03 -37.02
CA LYS A 499 -11.14 -10.26 -37.96
C LYS A 499 -11.61 -10.37 -39.40
N GLN A 500 -11.98 -11.57 -39.86
CA GLN A 500 -12.55 -11.76 -41.21
C GLN A 500 -13.90 -11.04 -41.36
N ALA A 501 -14.78 -11.10 -40.36
CA ALA A 501 -16.06 -10.38 -40.38
C ALA A 501 -15.86 -8.86 -40.41
N ALA A 502 -14.89 -8.34 -39.65
CA ALA A 502 -14.53 -6.92 -39.68
C ALA A 502 -13.97 -6.48 -41.04
N GLU A 503 -13.17 -7.34 -41.70
CA GLU A 503 -12.62 -7.07 -43.02
C GLU A 503 -13.69 -7.13 -44.13
N GLU A 504 -14.63 -8.07 -44.05
CA GLU A 504 -15.80 -8.10 -44.94
C GLU A 504 -16.72 -6.89 -44.74
N ALA A 505 -16.93 -6.45 -43.50
CA ALA A 505 -17.70 -5.25 -43.18
C ALA A 505 -17.01 -4.00 -43.76
N LYS A 506 -15.68 -3.91 -43.62
CA LYS A 506 -14.86 -2.83 -44.20
C LYS A 506 -14.93 -2.82 -45.73
N ASN A 507 -14.90 -4.00 -46.37
CA ASN A 507 -15.02 -4.12 -47.81
C ASN A 507 -16.44 -3.75 -48.31
N LYS A 508 -17.51 -4.11 -47.58
CA LYS A 508 -18.88 -3.67 -47.87
C LYS A 508 -19.05 -2.15 -47.76
N LEU A 509 -18.51 -1.55 -46.69
CA LEU A 509 -18.50 -0.09 -46.53
C LEU A 509 -17.71 0.59 -47.66
N SER A 510 -16.57 0.04 -48.09
CA SER A 510 -15.82 0.58 -49.22
C SER A 510 -16.57 0.49 -50.56
N GLY A 511 -17.35 -0.57 -50.77
CA GLY A 511 -18.21 -0.75 -51.95
C GLY A 511 -19.38 0.23 -52.00
N GLU A 512 -20.00 0.53 -50.85
CA GLU A 512 -21.06 1.54 -50.76
C GLU A 512 -20.55 2.97 -51.00
N PHE A 513 -19.31 3.28 -50.56
CA PHE A 513 -18.67 4.57 -50.86
C PHE A 513 -18.30 4.73 -52.34
N THR A 514 -17.97 3.64 -53.05
CA THR A 514 -17.72 3.73 -54.51
C THR A 514 -19.00 3.98 -55.33
N ASN A 515 -20.18 3.55 -54.85
CA ASN A 515 -21.46 3.82 -55.51
C ASN A 515 -22.01 5.23 -55.20
N PHE A 516 -21.60 5.86 -54.10
CA PHE A 516 -21.97 7.24 -53.80
C PHE A 516 -21.17 8.28 -54.63
N GLY A 517 -20.02 7.89 -55.19
CA GLY A 517 -19.15 8.74 -56.01
C GLY A 517 -19.55 8.92 -57.47
N ALA A 518 -20.54 8.16 -57.97
CA ALA A 518 -20.95 8.19 -59.38
C ALA A 518 -22.19 9.05 -59.70
N GLN A 519 -22.82 9.69 -58.70
CA GLN A 519 -24.04 10.49 -58.91
C GLN A 519 -24.02 11.96 -58.46
N ASN A 520 -22.88 12.51 -58.03
CA ASN A 520 -22.78 13.95 -57.72
C ASN A 520 -21.61 14.63 -58.43
N SER A 521 -21.77 14.82 -59.75
CA SER A 521 -21.00 15.80 -60.52
C SER A 521 -21.55 17.21 -60.24
N GLY A 522 -20.97 17.94 -59.27
CA GLY A 522 -21.47 19.30 -59.03
C GLY A 522 -20.90 20.14 -57.88
N LEU A 523 -19.74 19.82 -57.28
CA LEU A 523 -19.15 20.69 -56.26
C LEU A 523 -17.62 20.85 -56.44
N PRO A 524 -17.07 22.08 -56.41
CA PRO A 524 -15.65 22.33 -56.66
C PRO A 524 -14.77 21.92 -55.46
N LYS A 525 -13.55 21.46 -55.77
CA LYS A 525 -12.58 20.93 -54.81
C LYS A 525 -11.98 22.04 -53.92
N TYR A 526 -11.84 21.73 -52.64
CA TYR A 526 -11.35 22.59 -51.53
C TYR A 526 -9.90 23.12 -51.66
N GLN A 527 -9.20 22.88 -52.77
CA GLN A 527 -7.80 23.26 -52.95
C GLN A 527 -7.59 24.60 -53.70
N ASP A 528 -8.66 25.28 -54.09
CA ASP A 528 -8.58 26.59 -54.78
C ASP A 528 -8.86 27.81 -53.87
N LEU A 529 -9.06 27.62 -52.55
CA LEU A 529 -9.51 28.70 -51.64
C LEU A 529 -8.40 29.50 -50.92
N PHE A 530 -7.11 29.22 -51.15
CA PHE A 530 -6.02 30.02 -50.60
C PHE A 530 -4.92 30.32 -51.63
N LYS A 531 -5.26 31.16 -52.60
CA LYS A 531 -4.28 31.99 -53.32
C LYS A 531 -4.70 33.45 -53.16
N SER A 532 -3.96 34.18 -52.33
CA SER A 532 -4.09 35.64 -52.25
C SER A 532 -3.49 36.29 -53.50
N PRO A 533 -4.15 37.31 -54.06
CA PRO A 533 -3.38 38.47 -54.48
C PRO A 533 -3.98 39.78 -54.00
N ALA A 534 -3.07 40.73 -53.78
CA ALA A 534 -3.32 42.13 -53.51
C ALA A 534 -4.21 42.80 -54.57
N GLY A 535 -5.03 43.76 -54.15
CA GLY A 535 -5.70 44.70 -55.05
C GLY A 535 -7.04 45.20 -54.50
N GLY A 536 -7.14 46.50 -54.23
CA GLY A 536 -8.33 47.14 -53.68
C GLY A 536 -9.53 47.17 -54.63
N GLY A 537 -10.71 47.42 -54.04
CA GLY A 537 -11.95 47.69 -54.79
C GLY A 537 -13.17 47.37 -53.96
N GLY A 538 -13.90 48.40 -53.53
CA GLY A 538 -15.07 48.29 -52.65
C GLY A 538 -16.27 47.60 -53.30
N GLY A 539 -16.94 46.74 -52.53
CA GLY A 539 -18.24 46.17 -52.82
C GLY A 539 -18.83 45.56 -51.55
N LYS A 540 -19.94 46.12 -51.05
CA LYS A 540 -20.63 45.69 -49.82
C LYS A 540 -21.20 44.27 -49.96
N LEU A 541 -20.80 43.35 -49.07
CA LEU A 541 -21.52 42.11 -48.78
C LEU A 541 -22.74 42.40 -47.88
N PRO A 542 -23.87 41.68 -48.03
CA PRO A 542 -25.03 41.82 -47.15
C PRO A 542 -24.71 41.34 -45.72
N PRO A 543 -25.36 41.90 -44.69
CA PRO A 543 -25.07 41.54 -43.30
C PRO A 543 -25.50 40.10 -42.98
N LEU A 544 -24.63 39.38 -42.31
CA LEU A 544 -24.92 38.08 -41.68
C LEU A 544 -26.03 38.25 -40.62
N PRO A 545 -26.91 37.25 -40.45
CA PRO A 545 -27.88 37.26 -39.35
C PRO A 545 -27.14 37.24 -38.00
N PRO A 546 -27.67 37.92 -36.96
CA PRO A 546 -27.00 37.97 -35.66
C PRO A 546 -26.98 36.58 -35.02
N LEU A 547 -25.82 36.20 -34.50
CA LEU A 547 -25.64 35.03 -33.65
C LEU A 547 -26.49 35.18 -32.37
N PRO A 548 -27.06 34.08 -31.83
CA PRO A 548 -27.75 34.11 -30.55
C PRO A 548 -26.78 34.57 -29.46
N LYS A 549 -27.19 35.59 -28.69
CA LYS A 549 -26.45 36.09 -27.54
C LYS A 549 -26.46 35.02 -26.45
N PHE A 550 -25.32 34.38 -26.20
CA PHE A 550 -25.08 33.71 -24.93
C PHE A 550 -24.81 34.79 -23.89
N GLU A 551 -25.74 34.97 -22.94
CA GLU A 551 -25.44 35.75 -21.74
C GLU A 551 -24.45 34.97 -20.87
N PRO A 552 -23.35 35.58 -20.42
CA PRO A 552 -22.45 34.94 -19.48
C PRO A 552 -23.18 34.78 -18.14
N ILE A 553 -23.30 33.54 -17.67
CA ILE A 553 -23.70 33.26 -16.29
C ILE A 553 -22.54 33.72 -15.41
N ILE A 554 -22.66 34.94 -14.88
CA ILE A 554 -21.79 35.43 -13.81
C ILE A 554 -22.25 34.73 -12.52
N PRO A 555 -21.42 33.90 -11.87
CA PRO A 555 -21.78 33.35 -10.57
C PRO A 555 -21.91 34.50 -9.58
N GLN A 556 -23.09 34.63 -8.96
CA GLN A 556 -23.26 35.58 -7.86
C GLN A 556 -22.40 35.14 -6.66
N PRO A 557 -21.73 36.07 -5.96
CA PRO A 557 -21.05 35.75 -4.72
C PRO A 557 -22.07 35.21 -3.70
N PRO A 558 -21.67 34.27 -2.83
CA PRO A 558 -22.57 33.66 -1.86
C PRO A 558 -23.19 34.73 -0.96
N GLN A 559 -24.53 34.76 -0.92
CA GLN A 559 -25.26 35.56 0.06
C GLN A 559 -24.95 35.01 1.45
N LEU A 560 -24.33 35.82 2.31
CA LEU A 560 -24.22 35.51 3.73
C LEU A 560 -25.63 35.29 4.28
N ALA A 561 -25.90 34.07 4.74
CA ALA A 561 -27.08 33.77 5.53
C ALA A 561 -27.06 34.66 6.78
N LYS A 562 -28.05 35.56 6.87
CA LYS A 562 -28.34 36.29 8.11
C LYS A 562 -28.65 35.26 9.19
N LYS A 563 -27.89 35.31 10.29
CA LYS A 563 -28.23 34.60 11.53
C LYS A 563 -29.70 34.91 11.90
N PRO A 564 -30.53 33.91 12.23
CA PRO A 564 -31.82 34.20 12.84
C PRO A 564 -31.58 34.84 14.23
N GLU A 565 -32.18 36.00 14.44
CA GLU A 565 -32.31 36.62 15.76
C GLU A 565 -33.13 35.70 16.68
N PRO A 566 -32.80 35.62 17.98
CA PRO A 566 -33.54 34.79 18.91
C PRO A 566 -34.91 35.41 19.18
N VAL A 567 -35.97 34.64 18.90
CA VAL A 567 -37.33 34.95 19.32
C VAL A 567 -37.41 34.81 20.84
N LEU A 568 -37.57 35.94 21.53
CA LEU A 568 -37.97 36.02 22.93
C LEU A 568 -39.43 35.53 23.04
N GLY A 569 -39.60 34.32 23.57
CA GLY A 569 -40.87 33.80 24.05
C GLY A 569 -40.90 33.82 25.57
N GLU A 570 -41.79 34.64 26.12
CA GLU A 570 -42.12 34.72 27.54
C GLU A 570 -42.75 33.41 28.06
N ASN A 571 -42.27 32.89 29.19
CA ASN A 571 -43.12 32.60 30.37
C ASN A 571 -42.30 32.09 31.57
N PRO A 572 -42.85 32.13 32.80
CA PRO A 572 -42.13 32.53 34.00
C PRO A 572 -41.96 31.37 35.00
N ASN A 573 -41.32 31.66 36.12
CA ASN A 573 -41.18 30.84 37.34
C ASN A 573 -40.01 29.84 37.30
N ILE A 574 -38.90 30.15 37.99
CA ILE A 574 -38.65 29.73 39.38
C ILE A 574 -37.28 30.25 39.86
N GLU A 575 -37.29 30.65 41.13
CA GLU A 575 -36.34 31.39 41.96
C GLU A 575 -34.84 31.06 41.90
N VAL A 576 -34.04 32.13 41.85
CA VAL A 576 -32.60 32.16 42.17
C VAL A 576 -32.41 32.50 43.65
N LYS A 577 -31.74 31.64 44.42
CA LYS A 577 -31.13 32.01 45.71
C LYS A 577 -29.63 32.25 45.52
N LYS A 578 -29.23 33.49 45.82
CA LYS A 578 -27.85 34.00 45.95
C LYS A 578 -27.15 33.45 47.19
N THR A 579 -25.83 33.30 47.13
CA THR A 579 -24.83 33.63 48.18
C THR A 579 -23.43 33.50 47.54
N THR A 580 -22.75 34.59 47.16
CA THR A 580 -21.69 35.35 47.88
C THR A 580 -20.36 34.60 48.10
N GLU A 581 -19.37 34.89 47.23
CA GLU A 581 -17.92 35.23 47.40
C GLU A 581 -17.12 34.84 48.69
N PRO A 582 -15.75 34.93 48.73
CA PRO A 582 -14.70 35.00 47.67
C PRO A 582 -13.36 34.21 47.94
N VAL A 583 -12.54 34.08 46.87
CA VAL A 583 -11.05 34.17 46.75
C VAL A 583 -10.10 33.42 47.72
N LYS A 584 -9.18 32.60 47.17
CA LYS A 584 -7.71 32.78 47.33
C LYS A 584 -6.86 31.93 46.37
N ASN A 585 -5.86 32.61 45.81
CA ASN A 585 -4.81 32.16 44.91
C ASN A 585 -3.57 31.84 45.76
N GLU A 586 -2.88 30.71 45.55
CA GLU A 586 -1.46 30.60 45.94
C GLU A 586 -0.75 29.41 45.26
N SER A 587 0.37 29.74 44.64
CA SER A 587 1.40 28.88 44.07
C SER A 587 2.17 28.09 45.14
N LYS A 588 2.59 26.85 44.84
CA LYS A 588 3.94 26.30 45.12
C LYS A 588 4.04 24.81 44.71
N ASN A 589 5.11 24.49 43.99
CA ASN A 589 5.76 23.18 43.92
C ASN A 589 7.17 23.35 44.56
N PRO A 590 8.02 22.33 44.80
CA PRO A 590 7.83 20.87 44.90
C PRO A 590 8.58 20.24 46.12
N VAL A 591 8.33 18.97 46.48
CA VAL A 591 9.30 18.12 47.24
C VAL A 591 9.21 16.66 46.80
N ALA A 592 10.37 16.03 46.71
CA ALA A 592 10.71 14.70 46.22
C ALA A 592 10.42 13.52 47.18
N ASN A 593 10.37 12.31 46.60
CA ASN A 593 10.80 11.02 47.15
C ASN A 593 11.03 10.09 45.93
N LYS A 594 12.23 9.64 45.51
CA LYS A 594 13.23 8.71 46.10
C LYS A 594 12.63 7.41 46.66
N ASP A 595 12.63 6.33 45.86
CA ASP A 595 13.61 5.22 45.97
C ASP A 595 13.39 4.04 44.96
N MET A 596 14.51 3.63 44.33
CA MET A 596 14.91 2.31 43.72
C MET A 596 14.15 1.71 42.52
N LYS A 597 14.76 1.16 41.44
CA LYS A 597 16.15 0.95 40.97
C LYS A 597 16.14 0.65 39.44
N PRO A 598 17.16 1.06 38.64
CA PRO A 598 17.31 0.71 37.21
C PRO A 598 18.46 -0.28 36.97
N ASP A 599 18.19 -1.43 36.34
CA ASP A 599 19.21 -2.36 35.84
C ASP A 599 18.85 -2.83 34.42
N THR A 600 19.15 -2.04 33.38
CA THR A 600 19.35 -2.58 32.00
C THR A 600 20.06 -1.65 31.00
N TYR A 601 20.88 -0.68 31.43
CA TYR A 601 21.53 0.26 30.48
C TYR A 601 23.04 0.06 30.24
N ASP A 602 23.73 -0.81 30.98
CA ASP A 602 25.20 -0.94 30.95
C ASP A 602 25.76 -2.15 30.18
N LYS A 603 25.09 -2.61 29.11
CA LYS A 603 25.59 -3.75 28.29
C LYS A 603 25.92 -3.45 26.82
N LEU A 604 25.79 -2.22 26.35
CA LEU A 604 26.00 -1.92 24.92
C LEU A 604 27.15 -0.98 24.58
N PHE A 605 27.78 -0.30 25.55
CA PHE A 605 28.83 0.67 25.24
C PHE A 605 30.06 0.44 26.10
N GLY A 606 30.98 -0.36 25.55
CA GLY A 606 32.35 -0.46 26.02
C GLY A 606 33.11 0.86 25.79
N ASN A 607 33.56 1.42 26.89
CA ASN A 607 34.61 2.41 27.11
C ASN A 607 35.53 2.86 25.94
N GLY A 608 35.74 4.18 25.90
CA GLY A 608 37.01 4.85 25.58
C GLY A 608 37.05 5.46 24.18
N ILE A 609 37.49 6.70 23.94
CA ILE A 609 38.47 7.54 24.66
C ILE A 609 38.16 9.03 24.33
N VAL A 610 38.16 9.85 25.39
CA VAL A 610 38.36 11.32 25.54
C VAL A 610 37.81 12.28 24.48
#